data_AF-A0A933IH84-F1
#
_entry.id   AF-A0A933IH84-F1
#
_cell.length_a   1.000
_cell.length_b   1.000
_cell.length_c   1.000
_cell.angle_alpha   90.00
_cell.angle_beta   90.00
_cell.angle_gamma   90.00
#
_symmetry.space_group_name_H-M   'P 1'
#
loop_
_entity.id
_entity.type
_entity.pdbx_description
1 polymer ?
#
loop_
_entity_poly.entity_id
_entity_poly.type
_entity_poly.pdbx_seq_one_letter_code
_entity_poly.pdbx_strand_id
1 'polypeptide(L)' 'ALEALSPQHRLIHPEEVAVVALMLASPEARGIHGQAINVDGGAVMY' A
#
# COMPACT_ATOMS: atom_id res chain seq x y z
N ALA A 1 18.68 3.18 -8.55
CA ALA A 1 19.35 2.74 -7.30
C ALA A 1 18.35 2.58 -6.16
N LEU A 2 17.40 3.49 -6.01
CA LEU A 2 16.33 3.42 -5.02
C LEU A 2 15.34 2.27 -5.30
N GLU A 3 15.07 2.00 -6.58
CA GLU A 3 14.17 0.94 -7.05
C GLU A 3 14.60 -0.44 -6.56
N ALA A 4 15.90 -0.68 -6.44
CA ALA A 4 16.46 -1.96 -6.02
C ALA A 4 16.23 -2.25 -4.52
N LEU A 5 15.85 -1.25 -3.72
CA LEU A 5 15.52 -1.42 -2.31
C LEU A 5 14.09 -1.93 -2.10
N SER A 6 13.23 -1.80 -3.12
CA SER A 6 11.90 -2.39 -3.14
C SER A 6 11.98 -3.82 -3.68
N PRO A 7 11.36 -4.83 -3.03
CA PRO A 7 11.28 -6.19 -3.57
C PRO A 7 10.60 -6.29 -4.94
N GLN A 8 9.74 -5.32 -5.29
CA GLN A 8 9.16 -5.22 -6.64
C GLN A 8 10.10 -4.60 -7.68
N HIS A 9 11.31 -4.19 -7.29
CA HIS A 9 12.32 -3.56 -8.16
C HIS A 9 11.81 -2.32 -8.92
N ARG A 10 10.88 -1.58 -8.32
CA ARG A 10 10.33 -0.32 -8.83
C ARG A 10 9.91 0.60 -7.68
N LEU A 11 9.74 1.88 -8.00
CA LEU A 11 9.11 2.82 -7.07
C LEU A 11 7.60 2.61 -7.03
N ILE A 12 7.03 2.82 -5.85
CA ILE A 12 5.59 2.98 -5.67
C ILE A 12 5.20 4.38 -6.13
N HIS A 13 4.13 4.44 -6.91
CA HIS A 13 3.54 5.68 -7.37
C HIS A 13 2.48 6.18 -6.37
N PRO A 14 2.32 7.50 -6.20
CA PRO A 14 1.31 8.07 -5.28
C PRO A 14 -0.11 7.58 -5.54
N GLU A 15 -0.44 7.30 -6.80
CA GLU A 15 -1.75 6.78 -7.23
C GLU A 15 -2.06 5.42 -6.60
N GLU A 16 -1.06 4.59 -6.34
CA GLU A 16 -1.23 3.28 -5.72
C GLU A 16 -1.66 3.42 -4.25
N VAL A 17 -1.12 4.42 -3.55
CA VAL A 17 -1.56 4.78 -2.19
C VAL A 17 -2.99 5.33 -2.22
N ALA A 18 -3.29 6.20 -3.20
CA ALA A 18 -4.62 6.77 -3.36
C ALA A 18 -5.69 5.71 -3.64
N VAL A 19 -5.40 4.70 -4.47
CA VAL A 19 -6.31 3.58 -4.75
C VAL A 19 -6.62 2.79 -3.49
N VAL A 20 -5.61 2.47 -2.67
CA VAL A 20 -5.82 1.76 -1.40
C VAL A 20 -6.64 2.62 -0.42
N ALA A 21 -6.36 3.93 -0.34
CA ALA A 21 -7.13 4.83 0.49
C ALA A 21 -8.61 4.90 0.06
N LEU A 22 -8.89 4.97 -1.25
CA LEU A 22 -10.24 4.95 -1.79
C LEU A 22 -10.94 3.60 -1.54
N MET A 23 -10.23 2.49 -1.69
CA MET A 23 -10.74 1.17 -1.33
C MET A 23 -11.13 1.11 0.15
N LEU A 24 -10.29 1.63 1.05
CA LEU A 24 -10.60 1.65 2.49
C LEU A 24 -11.72 2.61 2.87
N ALA A 25 -11.91 3.68 2.10
CA ALA A 25 -13.03 4.60 2.29
C ALA A 25 -14.37 4.06 1.76
N SER A 26 -14.35 2.94 1.03
CA SER A 26 -15.55 2.35 0.44
C SER A 26 -16.43 1.62 1.47
N PRO A 27 -17.75 1.48 1.23
CA PRO A 27 -18.65 0.73 2.10
C PRO A 27 -18.23 -0.73 2.34
N GLU A 28 -17.54 -1.33 1.36
CA GLU A 28 -17.07 -2.71 1.40
C GLU A 28 -16.01 -2.93 2.49
N ALA A 29 -15.23 -1.89 2.82
CA ALA A 29 -14.16 -1.95 3.80
C ALA A 29 -14.62 -1.69 5.25
N ARG A 30 -15.93 -1.61 5.54
CA ARG A 30 -16.48 -1.22 6.86
C ARG A 30 -15.95 -2.00 8.07
N GLY A 31 -15.47 -3.22 7.86
CA GLY A 31 -14.92 -4.08 8.91
C GLY A 31 -13.42 -3.89 9.16
N ILE A 32 -12.74 -3.08 8.36
CA ILE A 32 -11.29 -2.89 8.42
C ILE A 32 -11.00 -1.62 9.22
N HIS A 33 -10.56 -1.78 10.46
CA HIS A 33 -10.23 -0.66 11.35
C HIS A 33 -9.01 -0.97 12.22
N GLY A 34 -8.27 0.07 12.61
CA GLY A 34 -7.09 -0.04 13.47
C GLY A 34 -5.93 -0.83 12.85
N GLN A 35 -5.95 -1.04 11.53
CA GLN A 35 -4.89 -1.74 10.80
C GLN A 35 -3.92 -0.74 10.18
N ALA A 36 -2.63 -1.07 10.18
CA ALA A 36 -1.65 -0.46 9.29
C ALA A 36 -1.55 -1.35 8.04
N ILE A 37 -1.84 -0.79 6.87
CA ILE A 37 -1.81 -1.55 5.61
C ILE A 37 -0.61 -1.08 4.80
N ASN A 38 0.31 -1.99 4.51
CA ASN A 38 1.54 -1.70 3.79
C ASN A 38 1.25 -1.46 2.31
N VAL A 39 1.82 -0.37 1.77
CA VAL A 39 1.85 -0.04 0.34
C VAL A 39 3.27 0.40 0.00
N ASP A 40 4.21 -0.54 0.06
CA ASP A 40 5.64 -0.24 0.11
C ASP A 40 6.50 -1.11 -0.84
N GLY A 41 5.86 -1.80 -1.78
CA GLY A 41 6.59 -2.69 -2.68
C GLY A 41 7.01 -4.02 -2.07
N GLY A 42 6.55 -4.34 -0.85
CA GLY A 42 6.92 -5.54 -0.10
C GLY A 42 8.07 -5.34 0.88
N ALA A 43 8.45 -4.09 1.18
CA ALA A 43 9.56 -3.78 2.08
C ALA A 43 9.29 -4.26 3.52
N VAL A 44 8.03 -4.27 3.95
CA VAL A 44 7.58 -4.80 5.25
C VAL A 44 6.53 -5.90 5.03
N MET A 45 6.73 -7.05 5.68
CA MET A 45 5.92 -8.27 5.49
C MET A 45 5.24 -8.78 6.78
N TYR A 46 5.42 -8.08 7.92
CA TYR A 46 4.87 -8.46 9.22
C TYR A 46 4.42 -7.24 10.03
#